data_AF-A0AAU4K9I7-F1
#
_entry.id   AF-A0AAU4K9I7-F1
#
_cell.length_a   1.000
_cell.length_b   1.000
_cell.length_c   1.000
_cell.angle_alpha   90.00
_cell.angle_beta   90.00
_cell.angle_gamma   90.00
#
_symmetry.space_group_name_H-M   'P 1'
#
loop_
_entity.id
_entity.type
_entity.pdbx_description
1 polymer ?
#
loop_
_entity_poly.entity_id
_entity_poly.type
_entity_poly.pdbx_seq_one_letter_code
_entity_poly.pdbx_strand_id
1 'polypeptide(L)'
;MALFAEHHVTATPGRRVLEVYDADAFLGDSAALDAAEVQVVAGNGYHLYLLSLQPDMPVQITIRVWDTPPKPPADAEGHVDISLESETGILVVGQLDRGPAPDDVVLPRPGVYEGHAWWTNRQAAGDYYDTTLAQLPYDAPDTWLTEAWNNCPVAERYVLDLAYNWEPEPVDDDEDWA
;
A
#
# COMPACT_ATOMS: atom_id res chain seq x y z
N MET A 1 -8.04 -22.31 -5.52
CA MET A 1 -7.56 -21.08 -4.87
C MET A 1 -7.04 -21.47 -3.51
N ALA A 2 -5.73 -21.64 -3.44
CA ALA A 2 -4.95 -21.91 -2.26
C ALA A 2 -4.15 -20.65 -1.90
N LEU A 3 -4.30 -20.21 -0.66
CA LEU A 3 -3.49 -19.14 -0.08
C LEU A 3 -2.13 -19.71 0.34
N PHE A 4 -1.05 -19.13 -0.15
CA PHE A 4 0.32 -19.53 0.20
C PHE A 4 0.90 -18.68 1.33
N ALA A 5 0.63 -17.38 1.32
CA ALA A 5 1.11 -16.45 2.34
C ALA A 5 0.13 -15.29 2.52
N GLU A 6 0.03 -14.78 3.75
CA GLU A 6 -0.77 -13.60 4.09
C GLU A 6 -0.01 -12.80 5.14
N HIS A 7 0.15 -11.51 4.87
CA HIS A 7 0.87 -10.57 5.72
C HIS A 7 -0.02 -9.36 5.98
N HIS A 8 -0.02 -8.88 7.22
CA HIS A 8 -0.73 -7.67 7.61
C HIS A 8 0.27 -6.65 8.13
N VAL A 9 0.26 -5.47 7.52
CA VAL A 9 1.09 -4.35 7.93
C VAL A 9 0.17 -3.20 8.29
N THR A 10 0.41 -2.62 9.47
CA THR A 10 -0.24 -1.37 9.87
C THR A 10 0.71 -0.23 9.56
N ALA A 11 0.26 0.73 8.75
CA ALA A 11 1.07 1.85 8.29
C ALA A 11 0.26 3.15 8.40
N THR A 12 0.93 4.27 8.62
CA THR A 12 0.29 5.59 8.64
C THR A 12 0.64 6.35 7.36
N PRO A 13 -0.33 6.71 6.51
CA PRO A 13 -0.11 7.33 5.22
C PRO A 13 0.56 8.70 5.39
N GLY A 14 1.77 8.89 4.89
CA GLY A 14 2.40 10.20 4.96
C GLY A 14 2.03 11.05 3.76
N ARG A 15 1.62 12.30 3.98
CA ARG A 15 0.99 13.15 2.92
C ARG A 15 -0.11 12.42 2.13
N ARG A 16 -0.87 11.53 2.80
CA ARG A 16 -1.90 10.67 2.20
C ARG A 16 -1.39 9.57 1.26
N VAL A 17 -0.10 9.28 1.26
CA VAL A 17 0.52 8.26 0.41
C VAL A 17 1.09 7.12 1.27
N LEU A 18 0.82 5.90 0.85
CA LEU A 18 1.48 4.68 1.26
C LEU A 18 2.16 4.05 0.04
N GLU A 19 3.23 3.32 0.28
CA GLU A 19 4.09 2.77 -0.75
C GLU A 19 4.27 1.26 -0.51
N VAL A 20 4.30 0.46 -1.57
CA VAL A 20 4.72 -0.95 -1.52
C VAL A 20 5.73 -1.18 -2.63
N TYR A 21 6.95 -1.57 -2.28
CA TYR A 21 8.06 -1.74 -3.22
C TYR A 21 8.99 -2.87 -2.76
N ASP A 22 9.78 -3.43 -3.68
CA ASP A 22 10.85 -4.35 -3.34
C ASP A 22 11.95 -3.65 -2.53
N ALA A 23 12.58 -4.33 -1.58
CA ALA A 23 13.61 -3.75 -0.72
C ALA A 23 14.80 -3.11 -1.47
N ASP A 24 15.06 -3.50 -2.72
CA ASP A 24 16.12 -2.92 -3.57
C ASP A 24 15.58 -1.99 -4.69
N ALA A 25 14.29 -1.67 -4.68
CA ALA A 25 13.69 -0.84 -5.72
C ALA A 25 14.20 0.62 -5.67
N PHE A 26 14.44 1.20 -6.86
CA PHE A 26 14.73 2.62 -6.97
C PHE A 26 13.45 3.46 -6.74
N LEU A 27 13.45 4.28 -5.68
CA LEU A 27 12.30 5.09 -5.30
C LEU A 27 12.19 6.39 -6.12
N GLY A 28 10.96 6.77 -6.45
CA GLY A 28 10.62 8.08 -7.02
C GLY A 28 10.14 8.02 -8.47
N ASP A 29 8.89 7.62 -8.66
CA ASP A 29 8.20 7.71 -9.96
C ASP A 29 6.99 8.65 -9.85
N SER A 30 7.16 9.88 -10.34
CA SER A 30 6.08 10.88 -10.33
C SER A 30 4.91 10.49 -11.23
N ALA A 31 5.14 9.75 -12.32
CA ALA A 31 4.06 9.36 -13.23
C ALA A 31 3.16 8.29 -12.59
N ALA A 32 3.75 7.34 -11.87
CA ALA A 32 3.00 6.36 -11.10
C ALA A 32 2.23 7.01 -9.94
N LEU A 33 2.82 8.01 -9.27
CA LEU A 33 2.12 8.78 -8.24
C LEU A 33 0.94 9.58 -8.81
N ASP A 34 1.13 10.29 -9.93
CA ASP A 34 0.08 11.02 -10.63
C ASP A 34 -1.07 10.08 -11.06
N ALA A 35 -0.74 8.86 -11.50
CA ALA A 35 -1.75 7.86 -11.84
C ALA A 35 -2.53 7.39 -10.61
N ALA A 36 -1.87 7.24 -9.46
CA ALA A 36 -2.52 6.84 -8.21
C ALA A 36 -3.50 7.90 -7.70
N GLU A 37 -3.28 9.19 -7.99
CA GLU A 37 -4.27 10.24 -7.66
C GLU A 37 -5.63 10.01 -8.32
N VAL A 38 -5.64 9.38 -9.50
CA VAL A 38 -6.86 9.07 -10.26
C VAL A 38 -7.38 7.66 -9.92
N GLN A 39 -6.49 6.69 -9.77
CA GLN A 39 -6.84 5.27 -9.67
C GLN A 39 -6.86 4.73 -8.24
N VAL A 40 -6.50 5.56 -7.24
CA VAL A 40 -6.28 5.22 -5.83
C VAL A 40 -5.04 4.36 -5.61
N VAL A 41 -4.83 3.34 -6.44
CA VAL A 41 -3.61 2.54 -6.46
C VAL A 41 -3.04 2.55 -7.88
N ALA A 42 -1.75 2.83 -8.02
CA ALA A 42 -1.04 2.71 -9.28
C ALA A 42 0.45 2.44 -9.03
N GLY A 43 1.14 1.89 -10.03
CA GLY A 43 2.56 1.64 -9.94
C GLY A 43 3.21 1.44 -11.29
N ASN A 44 4.52 1.27 -11.27
CA ASN A 44 5.36 1.12 -12.47
C ASN A 44 5.90 -0.30 -12.67
N GLY A 45 5.37 -1.27 -11.93
CA GLY A 45 5.86 -2.64 -11.89
C GLY A 45 6.81 -2.91 -10.73
N TYR A 46 7.59 -1.95 -10.25
CA TYR A 46 8.53 -2.15 -9.12
C TYR A 46 8.03 -1.51 -7.83
N HIS A 47 7.19 -0.49 -7.96
CA HIS A 47 6.71 0.34 -6.88
C HIS A 47 5.23 0.66 -7.08
N LEU A 48 4.42 0.39 -6.06
CA LEU A 48 3.01 0.74 -5.97
C LEU A 48 2.80 1.90 -4.99
N TYR A 49 2.01 2.87 -5.40
CA TYR A 49 1.50 3.97 -4.57
C TYR A 49 0.03 3.72 -4.24
N LEU A 50 -0.33 3.88 -2.96
CA LEU A 50 -1.69 3.74 -2.44
C LEU A 50 -2.11 5.07 -1.78
N LEU A 51 -3.15 5.70 -2.32
CA LEU A 51 -3.59 7.03 -1.91
C LEU A 51 -4.73 6.96 -0.91
N SER A 52 -4.47 7.37 0.32
CA SER A 52 -5.50 7.61 1.33
C SER A 52 -6.19 8.97 1.14
N LEU A 53 -7.33 9.17 1.81
CA LEU A 53 -7.95 10.49 1.96
C LEU A 53 -7.49 11.23 3.22
N GLN A 54 -6.78 10.54 4.10
CA GLN A 54 -6.33 11.04 5.40
C GLN A 54 -4.82 10.75 5.60
N PRO A 55 -4.04 11.58 6.32
CA PRO A 55 -2.59 11.41 6.44
C PRO A 55 -2.08 11.00 7.84
N ASP A 56 -2.95 10.71 8.81
CA ASP A 56 -2.55 10.60 10.22
C ASP A 56 -3.10 9.39 10.97
N MET A 57 -4.16 8.76 10.45
CA MET A 57 -4.77 7.59 11.03
C MET A 57 -4.14 6.31 10.45
N PRO A 58 -3.96 5.26 11.27
CA PRO A 58 -3.44 3.99 10.80
C PRO A 58 -4.33 3.35 9.72
N VAL A 59 -3.67 2.78 8.71
CA VAL A 59 -4.25 2.03 7.60
C VAL A 59 -3.74 0.61 7.66
N GLN A 60 -4.61 -0.35 7.35
CA GLN A 60 -4.24 -1.76 7.23
C GLN A 60 -3.90 -2.10 5.78
N ILE A 61 -2.69 -2.57 5.53
CA ILE A 61 -2.29 -3.16 4.25
C ILE A 61 -2.20 -4.66 4.44
N THR A 62 -2.92 -5.42 3.61
CA THR A 62 -2.85 -6.89 3.62
C THR A 62 -2.29 -7.36 2.29
N ILE A 63 -1.17 -8.08 2.31
CA ILE A 63 -0.54 -8.66 1.12
C ILE A 63 -0.76 -10.17 1.16
N ARG A 64 -1.43 -10.71 0.14
CA ARG A 64 -1.78 -12.13 0.04
C ARG A 64 -1.23 -12.73 -1.23
N VAL A 65 -0.56 -13.87 -1.10
CA VAL A 65 -0.02 -14.62 -2.23
C VAL A 65 -0.83 -15.89 -2.43
N TRP A 66 -1.37 -16.05 -3.63
CA TRP A 66 -2.26 -17.14 -4.04
C TRP A 66 -1.65 -17.99 -5.16
N ASP A 67 -2.21 -19.19 -5.35
CA ASP A 67 -2.06 -19.94 -6.61
C ASP A 67 -2.77 -19.24 -7.78
N THR A 68 -3.91 -18.63 -7.51
CA THR A 68 -4.71 -17.82 -8.42
C THR A 68 -5.49 -16.84 -7.56
N PRO A 69 -5.36 -15.52 -7.78
CA PRO A 69 -6.00 -14.52 -6.92
C PRO A 69 -7.53 -14.65 -7.00
N PRO A 70 -8.26 -14.62 -5.88
CA PRO A 70 -9.72 -14.58 -5.89
C PRO A 70 -10.22 -13.31 -6.60
N LYS A 71 -11.52 -13.23 -6.90
CA LYS A 71 -12.07 -11.93 -7.35
C LYS A 71 -12.10 -10.96 -6.17
N PRO A 72 -11.93 -9.64 -6.42
CA PRO A 72 -12.17 -8.63 -5.40
C PRO A 72 -13.57 -8.83 -4.78
N PRO A 73 -13.73 -8.58 -3.48
CA PRO A 73 -15.01 -8.75 -2.82
C PRO A 73 -16.01 -7.69 -3.33
N ALA A 74 -17.30 -8.04 -3.34
CA ALA A 74 -18.34 -7.20 -3.95
C ALA A 74 -18.60 -5.89 -3.20
N ASP A 75 -18.19 -5.82 -1.94
CA ASP A 75 -18.27 -4.66 -1.07
C ASP A 75 -16.98 -3.82 -1.06
N ALA A 76 -15.99 -4.13 -1.92
CA ALA A 76 -14.85 -3.24 -2.15
C ALA A 76 -15.34 -1.89 -2.70
N GLU A 77 -14.76 -0.80 -2.20
CA GLU A 77 -15.03 0.56 -2.70
C GLU A 77 -14.46 0.75 -4.11
N GLY A 78 -13.38 0.05 -4.42
CA GLY A 78 -12.80 -0.03 -5.75
C GLY A 78 -11.70 -1.08 -5.79
N HIS A 79 -11.26 -1.37 -7.02
CA HIS A 79 -10.16 -2.27 -7.29
C HIS A 79 -9.46 -1.89 -8.60
N VAL A 80 -8.21 -2.32 -8.75
CA VAL A 80 -7.42 -2.15 -9.96
C VAL A 80 -6.47 -3.34 -10.12
N ASP A 81 -6.22 -3.75 -11.37
CA ASP A 81 -5.22 -4.77 -11.65
C ASP A 81 -3.82 -4.19 -11.43
N ILE A 82 -2.93 -4.97 -10.84
CA ILE A 82 -1.56 -4.55 -10.49
C ILE A 82 -0.55 -5.60 -10.90
N SER A 83 0.68 -5.14 -11.14
CA SER A 83 1.87 -5.97 -11.27
C SER A 83 2.95 -5.42 -10.33
N LEU A 84 3.66 -6.33 -9.67
CA LEU A 84 4.73 -6.04 -8.72
C LEU A 84 5.87 -7.03 -8.91
N GLU A 85 7.02 -6.54 -9.35
CA GLU A 85 8.28 -7.24 -9.41
C GLU A 85 9.01 -7.08 -8.07
N SER A 86 9.42 -8.22 -7.51
CA SER A 86 10.19 -8.30 -6.27
C SER A 86 11.42 -9.16 -6.48
N GLU A 87 12.52 -8.51 -6.85
CA GLU A 87 13.81 -9.16 -7.11
C GLU A 87 14.43 -9.78 -5.85
N THR A 88 14.22 -9.16 -4.69
CA THR A 88 14.74 -9.69 -3.42
C THR A 88 13.78 -10.68 -2.76
N GLY A 89 12.50 -10.66 -3.15
CA GLY A 89 11.43 -11.36 -2.45
C GLY A 89 11.06 -10.71 -1.11
N ILE A 90 11.53 -9.50 -0.84
CA ILE A 90 11.24 -8.73 0.37
C ILE A 90 10.53 -7.44 -0.05
N LEU A 91 9.28 -7.31 0.35
CA LEU A 91 8.51 -6.09 0.14
C LEU A 91 8.57 -5.19 1.38
N VAL A 92 8.74 -3.91 1.13
CA VAL A 92 8.72 -2.84 2.13
C VAL A 92 7.42 -2.05 1.97
N VAL A 93 6.76 -1.79 3.10
CA VAL A 93 5.64 -0.85 3.16
C VAL A 93 6.17 0.52 3.57
N GLY A 94 6.25 1.45 2.62
CA GLY A 94 6.69 2.81 2.85
C GLY A 94 5.57 3.72 3.37
N GLN A 95 5.93 4.59 4.30
CA GLN A 95 5.11 5.69 4.78
C GLN A 95 5.82 6.98 4.35
N LEU A 96 5.35 7.64 3.29
CA LEU A 96 6.03 8.80 2.71
C LEU A 96 6.39 9.85 3.79
N ASP A 97 7.62 10.37 3.80
CA ASP A 97 8.16 11.25 4.85
C ASP A 97 8.25 10.68 6.29
N ARG A 98 7.80 9.44 6.55
CA ARG A 98 7.84 8.79 7.86
C ARG A 98 8.77 7.56 7.91
N GLY A 99 9.23 7.08 6.75
CA GLY A 99 10.07 5.88 6.62
C GLY A 99 9.27 4.60 6.44
N PRO A 100 9.92 3.42 6.45
CA PRO A 100 9.22 2.15 6.32
C PRO A 100 8.42 1.81 7.60
N ALA A 101 7.33 1.08 7.42
CA ALA A 101 6.63 0.40 8.50
C ALA A 101 7.57 -0.61 9.20
N PRO A 102 7.34 -0.95 10.47
CA PRO A 102 8.30 -1.73 11.27
C PRO A 102 8.53 -3.17 10.79
N ASP A 103 7.65 -3.72 9.95
CA ASP A 103 7.70 -5.12 9.50
C ASP A 103 7.85 -5.21 7.98
N ASP A 104 8.92 -5.87 7.54
CA ASP A 104 9.09 -6.26 6.14
C ASP A 104 8.21 -7.48 5.80
N VAL A 105 7.81 -7.58 4.53
CA VAL A 105 6.99 -8.67 4.02
C VAL A 105 7.84 -9.60 3.17
N VAL A 106 8.14 -10.79 3.70
CA VAL A 106 8.91 -11.82 3.00
C VAL A 106 7.97 -12.67 2.15
N LEU A 107 8.12 -12.56 0.82
CA LEU A 107 7.37 -13.36 -0.14
C LEU A 107 7.87 -14.81 -0.18
N PRO A 108 7.05 -15.76 -0.68
CA PRO A 108 7.47 -17.16 -0.79
C PRO A 108 8.72 -17.38 -1.67
N ARG A 109 8.97 -16.47 -2.61
CA ARG A 109 10.14 -16.45 -3.51
C ARG A 109 10.28 -15.06 -4.16
N PRO A 110 11.44 -14.70 -4.72
CA PRO A 110 11.54 -13.58 -5.65
C PRO A 110 10.80 -13.80 -6.97
N GLY A 111 10.42 -12.71 -7.63
CA GLY A 111 9.89 -12.70 -8.99
C GLY A 111 8.77 -11.69 -9.23
N VAL A 112 8.10 -11.84 -10.38
CA VAL A 112 7.01 -10.99 -10.79
C VAL A 112 5.68 -11.57 -10.31
N TYR A 113 4.92 -10.71 -9.64
CA TYR A 113 3.63 -11.00 -9.05
C TYR A 113 2.55 -10.16 -9.75
N GLU A 114 1.52 -10.82 -10.25
CA GLU A 114 0.37 -10.14 -10.87
C GLU A 114 -0.91 -10.43 -10.08
N GLY A 115 -1.85 -9.50 -10.14
CA GLY A 115 -3.14 -9.67 -9.52
C GLY A 115 -3.89 -8.36 -9.45
N HIS A 116 -4.44 -8.05 -8.28
CA HIS A 116 -5.23 -6.83 -8.10
C HIS A 116 -5.10 -6.27 -6.69
N ALA A 117 -5.21 -4.95 -6.60
CA ALA A 117 -5.42 -4.23 -5.36
C ALA A 117 -6.90 -3.89 -5.21
N TRP A 118 -7.41 -3.93 -4.00
CA TRP A 118 -8.75 -3.45 -3.66
C TRP A 118 -8.77 -2.82 -2.27
N TRP A 119 -9.74 -1.95 -2.02
CA TRP A 119 -9.80 -1.18 -0.77
C TRP A 119 -11.21 -1.04 -0.20
N THR A 120 -11.26 -0.79 1.10
CA THR A 120 -12.50 -0.58 1.87
C THR A 120 -12.29 0.49 2.94
N ASN A 121 -13.37 1.18 3.31
CA ASN A 121 -13.43 2.23 4.33
C ASN A 121 -12.56 3.45 4.04
N ARG A 122 -12.07 3.65 2.81
CA ARG A 122 -11.22 4.80 2.46
C ARG A 122 -12.03 6.09 2.57
N GLN A 123 -13.25 6.10 2.01
CA GLN A 123 -14.13 7.26 2.13
C GLN A 123 -14.54 7.52 3.58
N ALA A 124 -14.96 6.48 4.31
CA ALA A 124 -15.40 6.62 5.70
C ALA A 124 -14.28 7.13 6.63
N ALA A 125 -13.05 6.69 6.43
CA ALA A 125 -11.90 7.21 7.18
C ALA A 125 -11.58 8.67 6.82
N GLY A 126 -11.63 9.03 5.53
CA GLY A 126 -11.49 10.42 5.09
C GLY A 126 -12.55 11.35 5.69
N ASP A 127 -13.82 10.95 5.63
CA ASP A 127 -14.94 11.72 6.18
C ASP A 127 -14.80 11.91 7.70
N TYR A 128 -14.36 10.86 8.41
CA TYR A 128 -14.09 10.94 9.85
C TYR A 128 -12.95 11.90 10.17
N TYR A 129 -11.87 11.86 9.39
CA TYR A 129 -10.73 12.75 9.55
C TYR A 129 -11.13 14.21 9.40
N ASP A 130 -11.81 14.55 8.30
CA ASP A 130 -12.26 15.90 8.00
C ASP A 130 -13.28 16.40 9.03
N THR A 131 -14.21 15.53 9.45
CA THR A 131 -15.21 15.86 10.49
C THR A 131 -14.54 16.13 11.83
N THR A 132 -13.58 15.29 12.23
CA THR A 132 -12.79 15.46 13.46
C THR A 132 -12.04 16.78 13.45
N LEU A 133 -11.36 17.12 12.35
CA LEU A 133 -10.69 18.40 12.19
C LEU A 133 -11.65 19.60 12.26
N ALA A 134 -12.81 19.50 11.61
CA ALA A 134 -13.82 20.56 11.63
C ALA A 134 -14.44 20.79 13.02
N GLN A 135 -14.39 19.78 13.90
CA GLN A 135 -14.91 19.83 15.27
C GLN A 135 -13.86 20.19 16.31
N LEU A 136 -12.60 20.42 15.91
CA LEU A 136 -11.50 20.72 16.82
C LEU A 136 -11.83 21.93 17.73
N PRO A 137 -11.94 21.74 19.05
CA PRO A 137 -12.18 22.83 19.98
C PRO A 137 -11.02 23.84 19.97
N TYR A 138 -11.31 25.13 20.13
CA TYR A 138 -10.29 26.18 20.17
C TYR A 138 -9.28 26.01 21.32
N ASP A 139 -9.73 25.45 22.44
CA ASP A 139 -8.96 25.18 23.65
C ASP A 139 -8.63 23.68 23.82
N ALA A 140 -8.66 22.92 22.72
CA ALA A 140 -8.34 21.50 22.75
C ALA A 140 -6.90 21.26 23.25
N PRO A 141 -6.67 20.23 24.07
CA PRO A 141 -5.32 19.81 24.41
C PRO A 141 -4.60 19.28 23.15
N ASP A 142 -3.27 19.37 23.13
CA ASP A 142 -2.43 18.90 22.02
C ASP A 142 -2.67 17.42 21.66
N THR A 143 -3.16 16.60 22.59
CA THR A 143 -3.45 15.18 22.38
C THR A 143 -4.82 14.89 21.77
N TRP A 144 -5.71 15.89 21.68
CA TRP A 144 -7.12 15.69 21.31
C TRP A 144 -7.28 15.01 19.94
N LEU A 145 -6.52 15.48 18.93
CA LEU A 145 -6.59 14.91 17.59
C LEU A 145 -6.08 13.47 17.57
N THR A 146 -4.94 13.21 18.22
CA THR A 146 -4.39 11.86 18.32
C THR A 146 -5.36 10.90 19.00
N GLU A 147 -6.02 11.33 20.08
CA GLU A 147 -7.04 10.54 20.77
C GLU A 147 -8.28 10.30 19.90
N ALA A 148 -8.79 11.33 19.22
CA ALA A 148 -9.93 11.20 18.32
C ALA A 148 -9.63 10.22 17.16
N TRP A 149 -8.50 10.38 16.49
CA TRP A 149 -8.07 9.52 15.39
C TRP A 149 -7.85 8.07 15.82
N ASN A 150 -7.31 7.82 17.02
CA ASN A 150 -7.19 6.47 17.58
C ASN A 150 -8.55 5.82 17.91
N ASN A 151 -9.63 6.62 18.00
CA ASN A 151 -10.99 6.16 18.25
C ASN A 151 -11.86 6.15 16.98
N CYS A 152 -11.25 6.27 15.79
CA CYS A 152 -11.97 6.14 14.52
C CYS A 152 -12.70 4.79 14.50
N PRO A 153 -14.03 4.77 14.24
CA PRO A 153 -14.82 3.53 14.29
C PRO A 153 -14.58 2.61 13.09
N VAL A 154 -13.83 3.08 12.09
CA VAL A 154 -13.51 2.35 10.86
C VAL A 154 -12.01 2.24 10.69
N ALA A 155 -11.57 1.13 10.11
CA ALA A 155 -10.19 0.93 9.68
C ALA A 155 -10.15 0.98 8.15
N GLU A 156 -9.47 1.98 7.59
CA GLU A 156 -9.13 2.02 6.17
C GLU A 156 -8.22 0.84 5.85
N ARG A 157 -8.52 0.14 4.75
CA ARG A 157 -7.82 -1.08 4.38
C ARG A 157 -7.55 -1.15 2.88
N TYR A 158 -6.34 -1.54 2.53
CA TYR A 158 -5.91 -1.95 1.20
C TYR A 158 -5.50 -3.42 1.23
N VAL A 159 -5.89 -4.17 0.22
CA VAL A 159 -5.51 -5.58 0.07
C VAL A 159 -4.93 -5.80 -1.31
N LEU A 160 -3.76 -6.44 -1.36
CA LEU A 160 -3.05 -6.81 -2.56
C LEU A 160 -3.14 -8.33 -2.68
N ASP A 161 -3.94 -8.79 -3.64
CA ASP A 161 -4.10 -10.21 -3.96
C ASP A 161 -3.23 -10.54 -5.16
N LEU A 162 -2.12 -11.24 -4.90
CA LEU A 162 -1.04 -11.48 -5.84
C LEU A 162 -0.92 -12.97 -6.15
N ALA A 163 -0.50 -13.30 -7.37
CA ALA A 163 -0.02 -14.62 -7.74
C ALA A 163 1.32 -14.50 -8.45
N TYR A 164 2.23 -15.40 -8.10
CA TYR A 164 3.51 -15.53 -8.77
C TYR A 164 3.29 -15.94 -10.23
N ASN A 165 3.94 -15.23 -11.16
CA ASN A 165 3.84 -15.54 -12.58
C ASN A 165 5.18 -16.03 -13.16
N TRP A 166 6.26 -15.25 -13.03
CA TRP A 166 7.59 -15.64 -13.54
C TRP A 166 8.76 -15.08 -12.70
N GLU A 167 9.98 -15.56 -12.97
CA GLU A 167 11.22 -15.08 -12.34
C GLU A 167 11.57 -13.66 -12.83
N PRO A 168 12.22 -12.81 -12.04
CA PRO A 168 12.56 -11.45 -12.50
C PRO A 168 13.54 -11.53 -13.68
N GLU A 169 13.52 -10.54 -14.57
CA GLU A 169 14.53 -10.49 -15.64
C GLU A 169 15.91 -10.24 -15.00
N PRO A 170 16.96 -11.00 -15.37
CA PRO A 170 18.29 -10.71 -14.85
C PRO A 170 18.70 -9.31 -15.30
N VAL A 171 19.12 -8.48 -14.34
CA VAL A 171 19.77 -7.21 -14.65
C VAL A 171 21.09 -7.56 -15.35
N ASP A 172 21.19 -7.29 -16.65
CA ASP A 172 22.44 -7.50 -17.39
C ASP A 172 23.50 -6.55 -16.80
N ASP A 173 24.37 -7.07 -15.94
CA ASP A 173 25.56 -6.41 -15.37
C ASP A 173 26.68 -6.20 -16.43
N ASP A 174 26.34 -6.17 -17.72
CA ASP A 174 27.27 -6.12 -18.85
C ASP A 174 27.12 -4.81 -19.67
N GLU A 175 27.30 -3.65 -19.02
CA GLU A 175 27.95 -2.51 -19.68
C GLU A 175 29.35 -2.33 -19.08
N ASP A 176 30.19 -3.34 -19.35
CA ASP A 176 31.65 -3.24 -19.29
C ASP A 176 32.06 -2.20 -20.34
N TRP A 177 32.17 -0.93 -19.91
CA TRP A 177 32.63 0.19 -20.74
C TRP A 177 34.07 -0.06 -21.19
N ALA A 178 34.25 -0.65 -22.37
CA ALA A 178 35.52 -0.80 -23.08
C ALA A 178 35.89 0.45 -23.90
#